data_AF-A0A8S1SAL9-F1
#
_entry.id   AF-A0A8S1SAL9-F1
#
_cell.length_a   1.000
_cell.length_b   1.000
_cell.length_c   1.000
_cell.angle_alpha   90.00
_cell.angle_beta   90.00
_cell.angle_gamma   90.00
#
_symmetry.space_group_name_H-M   'P 1'
#
loop_
_entity.id
_entity.type
_entity.pdbx_description
1 polymer ?
#
loop_
_entity_poly.entity_id
_entity_poly.type
_entity_poly.pdbx_seq_one_letter_code
_entity_poly.pdbx_strand_id
1 'polypeptide(L)'
;MSNKKSIKQKENIPIDSRLNLLESNLNRVCMQHDALMPIVNEIPHVQKLEQQIKILLKKQEELEKIRDKSRETSTNTSFSDFKCNSQNKPYEKQLNDLTLKMNYLDNQLQDLQKKSQGRVEQQFRMFSDTQDIQRLEQFVTEELNNFRSEVQLEYKNIYKELNGLRCDLEYIMNNTKKNKVTQKIQTMNVNPDDKLFVINLLEQETIIEELDHYENENTFRLLYELDYFEQQRESISTLDPQQTQRESLYLEEKLISLKYQLAASKRKYLFEIKKIEHKFQVINEIIEQNQKYLNYQQQIHILTQRMSKIVTRVHQNIECIFQKISTLDKR
;
A
#
# COMPACT_ATOMS: atom_id res chain seq x y z
N MET A 1 -43.57 -12.75 -26.28
CA MET A 1 -42.62 -11.64 -26.51
C MET A 1 -42.69 -10.68 -25.33
N SER A 2 -41.60 -10.51 -24.58
CA SER A 2 -41.14 -9.24 -23.99
C SER A 2 -39.97 -9.49 -23.04
N ASN A 3 -38.77 -9.30 -23.57
CA ASN A 3 -37.53 -9.21 -22.81
C ASN A 3 -37.51 -7.86 -22.07
N LYS A 4 -37.64 -7.88 -20.74
CA LYS A 4 -37.24 -6.75 -19.90
C LYS A 4 -35.75 -6.88 -19.58
N LYS A 5 -34.91 -6.20 -20.37
CA LYS A 5 -33.52 -5.91 -20.01
C LYS A 5 -33.53 -4.86 -18.89
N SER A 6 -33.00 -5.21 -17.73
CA SER A 6 -32.72 -4.29 -16.64
C SER A 6 -31.60 -3.32 -17.05
N ILE A 7 -31.91 -2.04 -16.97
CA ILE A 7 -30.95 -0.94 -17.14
C ILE A 7 -30.07 -0.93 -15.89
N LYS A 8 -28.79 -1.26 -16.04
CA LYS A 8 -27.79 -1.11 -14.98
C LYS A 8 -27.65 0.38 -14.65
N GLN A 9 -27.98 0.75 -13.43
CA GLN A 9 -27.67 2.06 -12.86
C GLN A 9 -26.14 2.23 -12.87
N LYS A 10 -25.66 3.26 -13.57
CA LYS A 10 -24.26 3.74 -13.47
C LYS A 10 -24.11 4.36 -12.08
N GLU A 11 -23.42 3.66 -11.19
CA GLU A 11 -22.94 4.24 -9.94
C GLU A 11 -22.07 5.47 -10.25
N ASN A 12 -22.40 6.58 -9.62
CA ASN A 12 -21.63 7.82 -9.68
C ASN A 12 -20.34 7.62 -8.88
N ILE A 13 -19.32 7.08 -9.55
CA ILE A 13 -17.95 6.97 -9.02
C ILE A 13 -17.41 8.40 -8.81
N PRO A 14 -16.97 8.78 -7.59
CA PRO A 14 -16.42 10.10 -7.29
C PRO A 14 -15.30 10.48 -8.27
N ILE A 15 -15.28 11.72 -8.72
CA ILE A 15 -14.34 12.23 -9.75
C ILE A 15 -12.89 11.93 -9.37
N ASP A 16 -12.54 12.05 -8.08
CA ASP A 16 -11.19 11.76 -7.56
C ASP A 16 -10.78 10.29 -7.73
N SER A 17 -11.72 9.36 -7.56
CA SER A 17 -11.42 7.92 -7.76
C SER A 17 -11.30 7.54 -9.23
N ARG A 18 -11.94 8.29 -10.15
CA ARG A 18 -11.72 8.16 -11.59
C ARG A 18 -10.39 8.74 -12.02
N LEU A 19 -9.98 9.87 -11.42
CA LEU A 19 -8.68 10.49 -11.64
C LEU A 19 -7.54 9.57 -11.20
N ASN A 20 -7.63 8.99 -10.00
CA ASN A 20 -6.62 8.04 -9.51
C ASN A 20 -6.51 6.79 -10.40
N LEU A 21 -7.63 6.28 -10.91
CA LEU A 21 -7.62 5.15 -11.85
C LEU A 21 -7.01 5.53 -13.21
N LEU A 22 -7.29 6.74 -13.70
CA LEU A 22 -6.68 7.28 -14.92
C LEU A 22 -5.18 7.48 -14.76
N GLU A 23 -4.73 8.03 -13.64
CA GLU A 23 -3.32 8.24 -13.33
C GLU A 23 -2.55 6.92 -13.22
N SER A 24 -3.13 5.92 -12.55
CA SER A 24 -2.56 4.57 -12.49
C SER A 24 -2.47 3.91 -13.87
N ASN A 25 -3.51 4.03 -14.70
CA ASN A 25 -3.49 3.50 -16.06
C ASN A 25 -2.49 4.24 -16.95
N LEU A 26 -2.36 5.56 -16.80
CA LEU A 26 -1.40 6.37 -17.55
C LEU A 26 0.03 5.96 -17.21
N ASN A 27 0.35 5.82 -15.91
CA ASN A 27 1.65 5.35 -15.46
C ASN A 27 1.99 3.96 -16.00
N ARG A 28 1.00 3.04 -16.06
CA ARG A 28 1.21 1.72 -16.65
C ARG A 28 1.54 1.80 -18.14
N VAL A 29 0.84 2.65 -18.89
CA VAL A 29 1.09 2.85 -20.33
C VAL A 29 2.46 3.50 -20.55
N CYS A 30 2.86 4.48 -19.73
CA CYS A 30 4.19 5.08 -19.79
C CYS A 30 5.30 4.04 -19.54
N MET A 31 5.16 3.19 -18.51
CA MET A 31 6.13 2.11 -18.26
C MET A 31 6.20 1.10 -19.41
N GLN A 32 5.07 0.75 -20.01
CA GLN A 32 5.04 -0.13 -21.19
C GLN A 32 5.70 0.52 -22.41
N HIS A 33 5.48 1.82 -22.63
CA HIS A 33 6.12 2.58 -23.67
C HIS A 33 7.64 2.63 -23.48
N ASP A 34 8.11 2.93 -22.27
CA ASP A 34 9.54 3.01 -21.95
C ASP A 34 10.23 1.65 -22.07
N ALA A 35 9.54 0.55 -21.76
CA ALA A 35 10.04 -0.80 -21.97
C ALA A 35 10.12 -1.20 -23.46
N LEU A 36 9.22 -0.69 -24.31
CA LEU A 36 9.18 -0.98 -25.75
C LEU A 36 10.12 -0.08 -26.57
N MET A 37 10.43 1.13 -26.10
CA MET A 37 11.27 2.09 -26.84
C MET A 37 12.66 1.56 -27.21
N PRO A 38 13.40 0.84 -26.35
CA PRO A 38 14.68 0.23 -26.72
C PRO A 38 14.53 -0.74 -27.90
N ILE A 39 13.45 -1.53 -27.93
CA ILE A 39 13.18 -2.49 -29.01
C ILE A 39 12.87 -1.76 -30.31
N VAL A 40 12.04 -0.72 -30.24
CA VAL A 40 11.69 0.11 -31.40
C VAL A 40 12.92 0.81 -31.99
N ASN A 41 13.84 1.26 -31.13
CA ASN A 41 15.09 1.91 -31.55
C ASN A 41 16.07 0.95 -32.24
N GLU A 42 15.96 -0.37 -32.02
CA GLU A 42 16.79 -1.39 -32.67
C GLU A 42 16.25 -1.85 -34.04
N ILE A 43 14.98 -1.56 -34.36
CA ILE A 43 14.35 -1.94 -35.65
C ILE A 43 15.17 -1.46 -36.87
N PRO A 44 15.67 -0.22 -36.94
CA PRO A 44 16.51 0.22 -38.06
C PRO A 44 17.83 -0.54 -38.18
N HIS A 45 18.40 -1.01 -37.06
CA HIS A 45 19.63 -1.81 -37.06
C HIS A 45 19.36 -3.23 -37.58
N VAL A 46 18.25 -3.84 -37.16
CA VAL A 46 17.81 -5.14 -37.68
C VAL A 46 17.57 -5.08 -39.19
N GLN A 47 16.90 -4.04 -39.68
CA GLN A 47 16.69 -3.84 -41.12
C GLN A 47 18.00 -3.68 -41.90
N LYS A 48 19.02 -3.01 -41.34
CA LYS A 48 20.36 -2.93 -41.97
C LYS A 48 21.05 -4.30 -42.03
N LEU A 49 20.94 -5.11 -40.97
CA LEU A 49 21.49 -6.46 -40.94
C LEU A 49 20.80 -7.39 -41.94
N GLU A 50 19.47 -7.31 -42.07
CA GLU A 50 18.71 -8.06 -43.07
C GLU A 50 19.16 -7.72 -44.51
N GLN A 51 19.40 -6.44 -44.79
CA GLN A 51 19.94 -6.02 -46.09
C GLN A 51 21.36 -6.57 -46.33
N GLN A 52 22.22 -6.57 -45.32
CA GLN A 52 23.57 -7.14 -45.42
C GLN A 52 23.54 -8.66 -45.65
N ILE A 53 22.67 -9.39 -44.94
CA ILE A 53 22.47 -10.83 -45.14
C ILE A 53 22.02 -11.11 -46.58
N LYS A 54 21.09 -10.31 -47.12
CA LYS A 54 20.61 -10.46 -48.49
C LYS A 54 21.72 -10.24 -49.53
N ILE A 55 22.67 -9.34 -49.26
CA ILE A 55 23.86 -9.14 -50.10
C ILE A 55 24.82 -10.32 -50.00
N LEU A 56 25.05 -10.84 -48.79
CA LEU A 56 25.91 -12.00 -48.57
C LEU A 56 25.37 -13.27 -49.23
N LEU A 57 24.06 -13.51 -49.15
CA LEU A 57 23.41 -14.63 -49.83
C LEU A 57 23.58 -14.56 -51.35
N LYS A 58 23.44 -13.36 -51.95
CA LYS A 58 23.71 -13.18 -53.39
C LYS A 58 25.17 -13.46 -53.74
N LYS A 59 26.12 -12.99 -52.92
CA LYS A 59 27.56 -13.30 -53.13
C LYS A 59 27.85 -14.79 -52.99
N GLN A 60 27.17 -15.48 -52.07
CA GLN A 60 27.31 -16.92 -51.91
C GLN A 60 26.81 -17.67 -53.14
N GLU A 61 25.66 -17.30 -53.69
CA GLU A 61 25.14 -17.88 -54.94
C GLU A 61 26.08 -17.61 -56.13
N GLU A 62 26.67 -16.42 -56.22
CA GLU A 62 27.67 -16.12 -57.26
C GLU A 62 28.93 -16.97 -57.13
N LEU A 63 29.43 -17.16 -55.90
CA LEU A 63 30.59 -18.02 -55.64
C LEU A 63 30.30 -19.50 -55.88
N GLU A 64 29.08 -19.97 -55.60
CA GLU A 64 28.64 -21.32 -55.97
C GLU A 64 28.59 -21.49 -57.48
N LYS A 65 28.04 -20.53 -58.23
CA LYS A 65 28.06 -20.55 -59.70
C LYS A 65 29.48 -20.53 -60.29
N ILE A 66 30.42 -19.80 -59.68
CA ILE A 66 31.83 -19.79 -60.10
C ILE A 66 32.49 -21.15 -59.81
N ARG A 67 32.17 -21.76 -58.67
CA ARG A 67 32.66 -23.09 -58.27
C ARG A 67 32.16 -24.17 -59.22
N ASP A 68 30.89 -24.14 -59.58
CA ASP A 68 30.30 -25.10 -60.50
C ASP A 68 30.84 -24.94 -61.92
N LYS A 69 31.02 -23.71 -62.41
CA LYS A 69 31.72 -23.44 -63.69
C LYS A 69 33.19 -23.89 -63.68
N SER A 70 33.88 -23.79 -62.55
CA SER A 70 35.26 -24.27 -62.40
C SER A 70 35.33 -25.80 -62.40
N ARG A 71 34.31 -26.49 -61.87
CA ARG A 71 34.18 -27.95 -61.95
C ARG A 71 33.91 -28.43 -63.38
N GLU A 72 33.10 -27.71 -64.14
CA GLU A 72 32.79 -28.04 -65.55
C GLU A 72 33.97 -27.77 -66.51
N THR A 73 34.87 -26.83 -66.19
CA THR A 73 36.09 -26.58 -66.97
C THR A 73 37.25 -27.52 -66.61
N SER A 74 37.17 -28.21 -65.47
CA SER A 74 38.23 -29.13 -65.00
C SER A 74 38.09 -30.57 -65.51
N THR A 75 37.02 -30.91 -66.24
CA THR A 75 36.81 -32.27 -66.79
C THR A 75 37.23 -32.43 -68.26
N ASN A 76 37.73 -31.38 -68.92
CA ASN A 76 38.15 -31.42 -70.33
C ASN A 76 39.57 -30.86 -70.57
N THR A 77 40.58 -31.42 -69.90
CA THR A 77 41.96 -31.41 -70.41
C THR A 77 42.70 -32.66 -69.94
N SER A 78 42.55 -33.73 -70.73
CA SER A 78 43.55 -34.80 -70.79
C SER A 78 44.80 -34.21 -71.45
N PHE A 79 45.83 -33.94 -70.64
CA PHE A 79 47.18 -33.69 -71.13
C PHE A 79 48.12 -34.75 -70.56
N SER A 80 48.25 -35.83 -71.32
CA SER A 80 49.45 -36.65 -71.36
C SER A 80 50.63 -35.81 -71.88
N ASP A 81 51.81 -36.14 -71.38
CA ASP A 81 53.12 -35.63 -71.78
C ASP A 81 53.51 -34.24 -71.27
N PHE A 82 54.10 -34.20 -70.07
CA PHE A 82 55.28 -33.34 -69.87
C PHE A 82 56.38 -34.07 -69.10
N LYS A 83 57.52 -34.14 -69.78
CA LYS A 83 58.80 -34.70 -69.34
C LYS A 83 59.22 -34.19 -67.97
N CYS A 84 59.73 -35.15 -67.19
CA CYS A 84 60.62 -34.92 -66.07
C CYS A 84 61.72 -33.92 -66.45
N ASN A 85 61.67 -32.72 -65.88
CA ASN A 85 62.79 -31.80 -65.85
C ASN A 85 63.04 -31.42 -64.40
N SER A 86 64.26 -31.70 -63.96
CA SER A 86 64.76 -31.41 -62.63
C SER A 86 64.73 -29.90 -62.35
N GLN A 87 63.75 -29.43 -61.55
CA GLN A 87 63.82 -28.18 -60.76
C GLN A 87 62.54 -27.95 -59.89
N ASN A 88 62.09 -28.94 -59.12
CA ASN A 88 60.84 -28.83 -58.31
C ASN A 88 61.01 -28.36 -56.85
N LYS A 89 62.11 -27.68 -56.49
CA LYS A 89 62.27 -27.15 -55.12
C LYS A 89 61.37 -25.94 -54.74
N PRO A 90 60.86 -25.08 -55.66
CA PRO A 90 59.99 -23.96 -55.25
C PRO A 90 58.50 -24.33 -55.10
N TYR A 91 57.99 -25.31 -55.86
CA TYR A 91 56.58 -25.73 -55.80
C TYR A 91 56.26 -26.60 -54.58
N GLU A 92 57.19 -27.44 -54.14
CA GLU A 92 57.02 -28.29 -52.96
C GLU A 92 56.97 -27.46 -51.67
N LYS A 93 57.78 -26.38 -51.61
CA LYS A 93 57.69 -25.37 -50.55
C LYS A 93 56.37 -24.61 -50.58
N GLN A 94 55.92 -24.17 -51.75
CA GLN A 94 54.63 -23.48 -51.88
C GLN A 94 53.46 -24.38 -51.47
N LEU A 95 53.49 -25.67 -51.84
CA LEU A 95 52.47 -26.63 -51.45
C LEU A 95 52.45 -26.86 -49.94
N ASN A 96 53.61 -27.04 -49.31
CA ASN A 96 53.70 -27.15 -47.85
C ASN A 96 53.24 -25.87 -47.13
N ASP A 97 53.58 -24.68 -47.63
CA ASP A 97 53.11 -23.40 -47.09
C ASP A 97 51.59 -23.24 -47.24
N LEU A 98 51.02 -23.71 -48.35
CA LEU A 98 49.58 -23.74 -48.58
C LEU A 98 48.88 -24.75 -47.65
N THR A 99 49.43 -25.94 -47.45
CA THR A 99 48.91 -26.93 -46.51
C THR A 99 48.97 -26.42 -45.07
N LEU A 100 50.04 -25.74 -44.67
CA LEU A 100 50.15 -25.12 -43.35
C LEU A 100 49.12 -23.99 -43.18
N LYS A 101 48.92 -23.16 -44.20
CA LYS A 101 47.86 -22.13 -44.19
C LYS A 101 46.46 -22.73 -44.15
N MET A 102 46.23 -23.84 -44.86
CA MET A 102 44.95 -24.53 -44.87
C MET A 102 44.65 -25.16 -43.51
N ASN A 103 45.62 -25.84 -42.90
CA ASN A 103 45.50 -26.36 -41.53
C ASN A 103 45.30 -25.24 -40.50
N TYR A 104 45.97 -24.10 -40.68
CA TYR A 104 45.77 -22.93 -39.82
C TYR A 104 44.36 -22.35 -39.95
N LEU A 105 43.84 -22.22 -41.18
CA LEU A 105 42.48 -21.75 -41.44
C LEU A 105 41.42 -22.75 -40.95
N ASP A 106 41.64 -24.05 -41.11
CA ASP A 106 40.74 -25.10 -40.59
C ASP A 106 40.70 -25.08 -39.06
N ASN A 107 41.84 -24.90 -38.40
CA ASN A 107 41.90 -24.72 -36.95
C ASN A 107 41.16 -23.45 -36.50
N GLN A 108 41.32 -22.32 -37.23
CA GLN A 108 40.56 -21.10 -36.94
C GLN A 108 39.05 -21.28 -37.15
N LEU A 109 38.64 -22.01 -38.19
CA LEU A 109 37.23 -22.33 -38.46
C LEU A 109 36.64 -23.21 -37.36
N GLN A 110 37.36 -24.24 -36.91
CA GLN A 110 36.92 -25.08 -35.79
C GLN A 110 36.80 -24.29 -34.48
N ASP A 111 37.74 -23.39 -34.20
CA ASP A 111 37.69 -22.53 -33.01
C ASP A 111 36.52 -21.54 -33.07
N LEU A 112 36.25 -20.95 -34.25
CA LEU A 112 35.10 -20.09 -34.45
C LEU A 112 33.78 -20.86 -34.32
N GLN A 113 33.71 -22.09 -34.81
CA GLN A 113 32.53 -22.94 -34.69
C GLN A 113 32.25 -23.33 -33.23
N LYS A 114 33.27 -23.69 -32.46
CA LYS A 114 33.15 -23.96 -31.01
C LYS A 114 32.71 -22.71 -30.24
N LYS A 115 33.30 -21.54 -30.53
CA LYS A 115 32.90 -20.26 -29.92
C LYS A 115 31.49 -19.80 -30.31
N SER A 116 31.02 -20.19 -31.50
CA SER A 116 29.66 -19.95 -31.95
C SER A 116 28.67 -20.82 -31.19
N GLN A 117 28.92 -22.13 -31.13
CA GLN A 117 28.08 -23.08 -30.40
C GLN A 117 27.97 -22.75 -28.91
N GLY A 118 29.09 -22.46 -28.24
CA GLY A 118 29.07 -22.07 -26.82
C GLY A 118 28.27 -20.80 -26.55
N ARG A 119 28.27 -19.82 -27.47
CA ARG A 119 27.45 -18.61 -27.35
C ARG A 119 25.96 -18.88 -27.51
N VAL A 120 25.58 -19.76 -28.43
CA VAL A 120 24.18 -20.18 -28.63
C VAL A 120 23.67 -20.94 -27.41
N GLU A 121 24.45 -21.88 -26.87
CA GLU A 121 24.08 -22.61 -25.65
C GLU A 121 23.93 -21.68 -24.44
N GLN A 122 24.81 -20.70 -24.29
CA GLN A 122 24.70 -19.69 -23.23
C GLN A 122 23.45 -18.82 -23.39
N GLN A 123 23.12 -18.40 -24.62
CA GLN A 123 21.89 -17.65 -24.90
C GLN A 123 20.63 -18.47 -24.63
N PHE A 124 20.62 -19.76 -24.98
CA PHE A 124 19.51 -20.67 -24.66
C PHE A 124 19.32 -20.85 -23.15
N ARG A 125 20.42 -21.00 -22.38
CA ARG A 125 20.35 -21.06 -20.91
C ARG A 125 19.78 -19.76 -20.33
N MET A 126 20.31 -18.60 -20.72
CA MET A 126 19.78 -17.32 -20.25
C MET A 126 18.30 -17.13 -20.57
N PHE A 127 17.85 -17.58 -21.76
CA PHE A 127 16.44 -17.52 -22.13
C PHE A 127 15.58 -18.44 -21.25
N SER A 128 16.05 -19.65 -20.95
CA SER A 128 15.40 -20.57 -20.02
C SER A 128 15.30 -19.98 -18.60
N ASP A 129 16.42 -19.47 -18.08
CA ASP A 129 16.47 -18.86 -16.75
C ASP A 129 15.53 -17.64 -16.66
N THR A 130 15.42 -16.85 -17.73
CA THR A 130 14.49 -15.71 -17.80
C THR A 130 13.03 -16.15 -17.75
N GLN A 131 12.67 -17.27 -18.39
CA GLN A 131 11.32 -17.84 -18.32
C GLN A 131 10.99 -18.35 -16.92
N ASP A 132 11.95 -18.97 -16.23
CA ASP A 132 11.73 -19.46 -14.86
C ASP A 132 11.63 -18.31 -13.86
N ILE A 133 12.39 -17.23 -14.04
CA ILE A 133 12.23 -15.99 -13.27
C ILE A 133 10.84 -15.38 -13.49
N GLN A 134 10.36 -15.29 -14.74
CA GLN A 134 9.03 -14.76 -15.03
C GLN A 134 7.91 -15.61 -14.41
N ARG A 135 8.05 -16.94 -14.39
CA ARG A 135 7.09 -17.83 -13.70
C ARG A 135 7.11 -17.62 -12.20
N LEU A 136 8.30 -17.44 -11.62
CA LEU A 136 8.43 -17.16 -10.19
C LEU A 136 7.82 -15.81 -9.83
N GLU A 137 8.06 -14.77 -10.64
CA GLU A 137 7.44 -13.45 -10.47
C GLU A 137 5.91 -13.51 -10.55
N GLN A 138 5.37 -14.28 -11.51
CA GLN A 138 3.93 -14.50 -11.64
C GLN A 138 3.38 -15.22 -10.40
N PHE A 139 4.02 -16.30 -9.96
CA PHE A 139 3.63 -17.03 -8.76
C PHE A 139 3.64 -16.16 -7.51
N VAL A 140 4.72 -15.41 -7.27
CA VAL A 140 4.84 -14.49 -6.13
C VAL A 140 3.77 -13.39 -6.21
N THR A 141 3.48 -12.88 -7.41
CA THR A 141 2.45 -11.86 -7.61
C THR A 141 1.04 -12.42 -7.33
N GLU A 142 0.75 -13.64 -7.76
CA GLU A 142 -0.51 -14.33 -7.46
C GLU A 142 -0.66 -14.58 -5.96
N GLU A 143 0.37 -15.10 -5.30
CA GLU A 143 0.37 -15.33 -3.84
C GLU A 143 0.20 -14.02 -3.06
N LEU A 144 0.88 -12.94 -3.46
CA LEU A 144 0.72 -11.63 -2.84
C LEU A 144 -0.70 -11.07 -3.05
N ASN A 145 -1.31 -11.28 -4.22
CA ASN A 145 -2.68 -10.86 -4.48
C ASN A 145 -3.70 -11.68 -3.68
N ASN A 146 -3.48 -12.98 -3.54
CA ASN A 146 -4.30 -13.87 -2.71
C ASN A 146 -4.21 -13.45 -1.24
N PHE A 147 -3.00 -13.30 -0.72
CA PHE A 147 -2.76 -12.82 0.64
C PHE A 147 -3.39 -11.44 0.88
N ARG A 148 -3.23 -10.50 -0.05
CA ARG A 148 -3.89 -9.18 0.04
C ARG A 148 -5.40 -9.30 0.10
N SER A 149 -5.99 -10.21 -0.68
CA SER A 149 -7.44 -10.45 -0.70
C SER A 149 -7.94 -11.07 0.61
N GLU A 150 -7.20 -12.03 1.17
CA GLU A 150 -7.50 -12.62 2.49
C GLU A 150 -7.42 -11.57 3.59
N VAL A 151 -6.35 -10.77 3.62
CA VAL A 151 -6.20 -9.68 4.60
C VAL A 151 -7.33 -8.67 4.47
N GLN A 152 -7.74 -8.31 3.25
CA GLN A 152 -8.88 -7.41 3.05
C GLN A 152 -10.20 -8.00 3.52
N LEU A 153 -10.42 -9.30 3.31
CA LEU A 153 -11.60 -9.99 3.79
C LEU A 153 -11.64 -10.00 5.31
N GLU A 154 -10.52 -10.32 5.96
CA GLU A 154 -10.46 -10.33 7.42
C GLU A 154 -10.57 -8.94 8.03
N TYR A 155 -9.96 -7.94 7.40
CA TYR A 155 -10.18 -6.54 7.77
C TYR A 155 -11.69 -6.22 7.74
N LYS A 156 -12.41 -6.60 6.68
CA LYS A 156 -13.86 -6.39 6.59
C LYS A 156 -14.64 -7.14 7.68
N ASN A 157 -14.23 -8.35 8.05
CA ASN A 157 -14.87 -9.13 9.11
C ASN A 157 -14.67 -8.46 10.48
N ILE A 158 -13.43 -8.06 10.79
CA ILE A 158 -13.09 -7.31 12.02
C ILE A 158 -13.94 -6.04 12.11
N TYR A 159 -14.09 -5.28 11.04
CA TYR A 159 -14.93 -4.08 11.05
C TYR A 159 -16.42 -4.37 11.31
N LYS A 160 -16.93 -5.50 10.84
CA LYS A 160 -18.31 -5.92 11.12
C LYS A 160 -18.48 -6.30 12.59
N GLU A 161 -17.57 -7.11 13.13
CA GLU A 161 -17.59 -7.51 14.54
C GLU A 161 -17.43 -6.30 15.46
N LEU A 162 -16.50 -5.40 15.15
CA LEU A 162 -16.29 -4.17 15.89
C LEU A 162 -17.54 -3.28 15.90
N ASN A 163 -18.26 -3.19 14.78
CA ASN A 163 -19.55 -2.49 14.73
C ASN A 163 -20.63 -3.20 15.55
N GLY A 164 -20.69 -4.53 15.54
CA GLY A 164 -21.60 -5.31 16.39
C GLY A 164 -21.35 -5.04 17.86
N LEU A 165 -20.10 -5.18 18.30
CA LEU A 165 -19.66 -4.88 19.67
C LEU A 165 -19.96 -3.43 20.06
N ARG A 166 -19.82 -2.48 19.12
CA ARG A 166 -20.18 -1.07 19.37
C ARG A 166 -21.67 -0.91 19.68
N CYS A 167 -22.54 -1.58 18.92
CA CYS A 167 -23.99 -1.57 19.16
C CYS A 167 -24.34 -2.22 20.51
N ASP A 168 -23.72 -3.35 20.84
CA ASP A 168 -23.95 -4.04 22.11
C ASP A 168 -23.49 -3.19 23.30
N LEU A 169 -22.33 -2.53 23.19
CA LEU A 169 -21.85 -1.58 24.19
C LEU A 169 -22.81 -0.39 24.34
N GLU A 170 -23.28 0.19 23.24
CA GLU A 170 -24.26 1.29 23.27
C GLU A 170 -25.56 0.86 23.96
N TYR A 171 -26.04 -0.35 23.69
CA TYR A 171 -27.21 -0.93 24.35
C TYR A 171 -26.99 -1.10 25.87
N ILE A 172 -25.87 -1.69 26.28
CA ILE A 172 -25.52 -1.88 27.71
C ILE A 172 -25.37 -0.54 28.42
N MET A 173 -24.70 0.42 27.80
CA MET A 173 -24.54 1.78 28.36
C MET A 173 -25.89 2.45 28.55
N ASN A 174 -26.77 2.41 27.53
CA ASN A 174 -28.10 3.01 27.62
C ASN A 174 -28.97 2.33 28.67
N ASN A 175 -28.91 1.02 28.82
CA ASN A 175 -29.60 0.30 29.89
C ASN A 175 -29.05 0.67 31.27
N THR A 176 -27.73 0.81 31.41
CA THR A 176 -27.10 1.24 32.66
C THR A 176 -27.58 2.63 33.09
N LYS A 177 -27.64 3.59 32.15
CA LYS A 177 -28.20 4.93 32.37
C LYS A 177 -29.66 4.86 32.83
N LYS A 178 -30.50 4.12 32.09
CA LYS A 178 -31.92 3.94 32.43
C LYS A 178 -32.12 3.33 33.81
N ASN A 179 -31.32 2.34 34.16
CA ASN A 179 -31.38 1.69 35.47
C ASN A 179 -30.98 2.66 36.59
N LYS A 180 -29.92 3.45 36.42
CA LYS A 180 -29.52 4.51 37.36
C LYS A 180 -30.65 5.52 37.58
N VAL A 181 -31.24 6.04 36.51
CA VAL A 181 -32.37 6.98 36.60
C VAL A 181 -33.58 6.34 37.30
N THR A 182 -33.91 5.10 36.95
CA THR A 182 -35.03 4.36 37.57
C THR A 182 -34.80 4.17 39.07
N GLN A 183 -33.59 3.80 39.48
CA GLN A 183 -33.22 3.68 40.90
C GLN A 183 -33.33 5.01 41.63
N LYS A 184 -32.79 6.10 41.06
CA LYS A 184 -32.91 7.46 41.65
C LYS A 184 -34.38 7.86 41.84
N ILE A 185 -35.25 7.59 40.86
CA ILE A 185 -36.69 7.86 40.96
C ILE A 185 -37.35 7.02 42.04
N GLN A 186 -37.03 5.73 42.16
CA GLN A 186 -37.61 4.86 43.20
C GLN A 186 -37.27 5.36 44.61
N THR A 187 -36.10 5.97 44.79
CA THR A 187 -35.69 6.56 46.07
C THR A 187 -36.30 7.94 46.34
N MET A 188 -36.73 8.65 45.28
CA MET A 188 -37.37 9.95 45.40
C MET A 188 -38.89 9.76 45.46
N ASN A 189 -39.54 10.31 46.48
CA ASN A 189 -41.01 10.30 46.53
C ASN A 189 -41.59 11.35 45.57
N VAL A 190 -41.44 11.11 44.25
CA VAL A 190 -41.79 12.05 43.18
C VAL A 190 -43.30 12.02 42.92
N ASN A 191 -43.91 13.21 42.87
CA ASN A 191 -45.30 13.36 42.44
C ASN A 191 -45.48 12.79 41.02
N PRO A 192 -46.47 11.90 40.76
CA PRO A 192 -46.77 11.39 39.42
C PRO A 192 -46.84 12.46 38.33
N ASP A 193 -47.39 13.63 38.65
CA ASP A 193 -47.55 14.74 37.70
C ASP A 193 -46.23 15.41 37.29
N ASP A 194 -45.18 15.23 38.09
CA ASP A 194 -43.85 15.81 37.85
C ASP A 194 -42.85 14.74 37.37
N LYS A 195 -43.26 13.47 37.33
CA LYS A 195 -42.38 12.33 37.07
C LYS A 195 -41.59 12.47 35.79
N LEU A 196 -42.21 12.94 34.71
CA LEU A 196 -41.54 13.12 33.42
C LEU A 196 -40.48 14.24 33.46
N PHE A 197 -40.77 15.34 34.17
CA PHE A 197 -39.84 16.43 34.35
C PHE A 197 -38.62 15.98 35.16
N VAL A 198 -38.87 15.27 36.27
CA VAL A 198 -37.81 14.71 37.12
C VAL A 198 -36.98 13.65 36.39
N ILE A 199 -37.60 12.79 35.57
CA ILE A 199 -36.87 11.85 34.68
C ILE A 199 -35.86 12.60 33.82
N ASN A 200 -36.30 13.65 33.11
CA ASN A 200 -35.43 14.41 32.21
C ASN A 200 -34.26 15.07 32.97
N LEU A 201 -34.52 15.59 34.18
CA LEU A 201 -33.49 16.19 35.02
C LEU A 201 -32.46 15.14 35.49
N LEU A 202 -32.92 13.99 35.96
CA LEU A 202 -32.07 12.88 36.40
C LEU A 202 -31.29 12.25 35.24
N GLU A 203 -31.84 12.24 34.02
CA GLU A 203 -31.10 11.86 32.82
C GLU A 203 -29.93 12.81 32.58
N GLN A 204 -30.12 14.13 32.71
CA GLN A 204 -29.02 15.09 32.56
C GLN A 204 -27.97 14.93 33.65
N GLU A 205 -28.40 14.73 34.90
CA GLU A 205 -27.50 14.45 36.01
C GLU A 205 -26.66 13.19 35.76
N THR A 206 -27.29 12.11 35.31
CA THR A 206 -26.61 10.84 35.01
C THR A 206 -25.61 10.99 33.86
N ILE A 207 -25.96 11.76 32.81
CA ILE A 207 -25.04 12.05 31.70
C ILE A 207 -23.84 12.87 32.19
N ILE A 208 -24.05 13.87 33.06
CA ILE A 208 -22.97 14.68 33.63
C ILE A 208 -22.02 13.81 34.47
N GLU A 209 -22.56 12.94 35.33
CA GLU A 209 -21.76 11.99 36.13
C GLU A 209 -20.91 11.06 35.26
N GLU A 210 -21.48 10.54 34.17
CA GLU A 210 -20.76 9.66 33.24
C GLU A 210 -19.69 10.42 32.44
N LEU A 211 -19.98 11.66 32.05
CA LEU A 211 -19.02 12.52 31.37
C LEU A 211 -17.82 12.82 32.28
N ASP A 212 -18.07 13.15 33.54
CA ASP A 212 -17.04 13.37 34.57
C ASP A 212 -16.16 12.13 34.74
N HIS A 213 -16.79 10.96 34.95
CA HIS A 213 -16.08 9.70 35.12
C HIS A 213 -15.21 9.34 33.91
N TYR A 214 -15.80 9.34 32.72
CA TYR A 214 -15.10 8.96 31.49
C TYR A 214 -13.97 9.93 31.12
N GLU A 215 -14.11 11.22 31.45
CA GLU A 215 -13.05 12.20 31.25
C GLU A 215 -11.85 11.96 32.17
N ASN A 216 -12.10 11.63 33.43
CA ASN A 216 -11.03 11.28 34.37
C ASN A 216 -10.32 9.99 33.95
N GLU A 217 -11.07 8.94 33.60
CA GLU A 217 -10.50 7.66 33.14
C GLU A 217 -9.68 7.84 31.85
N ASN A 218 -10.21 8.57 30.87
CA ASN A 218 -9.50 8.79 29.62
C ASN A 218 -8.24 9.65 29.81
N THR A 219 -8.29 10.66 30.69
CA THR A 219 -7.10 11.46 31.06
C THR A 219 -6.04 10.58 31.72
N PHE A 220 -6.44 9.75 32.69
CA PHE A 220 -5.52 8.83 33.37
C PHE A 220 -4.88 7.86 32.38
N ARG A 221 -5.68 7.22 31.50
CA ARG A 221 -5.18 6.34 30.44
C ARG A 221 -4.14 7.03 29.56
N LEU A 222 -4.44 8.22 29.07
CA LEU A 222 -3.54 8.96 28.18
C LEU A 222 -2.24 9.35 28.86
N LEU A 223 -2.29 9.78 30.13
CA LEU A 223 -1.08 10.09 30.89
C LEU A 223 -0.22 8.84 31.11
N TYR A 224 -0.85 7.71 31.46
CA TYR A 224 -0.18 6.42 31.60
C TYR A 224 0.49 5.95 30.30
N GLU A 225 -0.20 6.06 29.16
CA GLU A 225 0.39 5.74 27.85
C GLU A 225 1.59 6.64 27.54
N LEU A 226 1.55 7.92 27.89
CA LEU A 226 2.68 8.84 27.71
C LEU A 226 3.86 8.53 28.63
N ASP A 227 3.61 8.20 29.90
CA ASP A 227 4.65 7.74 30.84
C ASP A 227 5.35 6.48 30.31
N TYR A 228 4.57 5.56 29.76
CA TYR A 228 5.10 4.36 29.14
C TYR A 228 5.98 4.68 27.91
N PHE A 229 5.57 5.61 27.05
CA PHE A 229 6.39 6.04 25.91
C PHE A 229 7.68 6.74 26.33
N GLU A 230 7.66 7.52 27.41
CA GLU A 230 8.88 8.12 27.96
C GLU A 230 9.88 7.04 28.40
N GLN A 231 9.42 6.03 29.14
CA GLN A 231 10.25 4.88 29.55
C GLN A 231 10.77 4.07 28.35
N GLN A 232 9.95 3.87 27.32
CA GLN A 232 10.39 3.19 26.10
C GLN A 232 11.47 3.98 25.36
N ARG A 233 11.36 5.31 25.26
CA ARG A 233 12.41 6.14 24.64
C ARG A 233 13.73 6.05 25.37
N GLU A 234 13.72 6.04 26.70
CA GLU A 234 14.94 5.90 27.50
C GLU A 234 15.65 4.57 27.20
N SER A 235 14.89 3.47 27.07
CA SER A 235 15.48 2.15 26.76
C SER A 235 15.95 2.01 25.31
N ILE A 236 15.33 2.69 24.35
CA ILE A 236 15.73 2.68 22.93
C ILE A 236 17.16 3.20 22.72
N SER A 237 17.63 4.13 23.57
CA SER A 237 19.01 4.65 23.49
C SER A 237 20.10 3.59 23.67
N THR A 238 19.74 2.40 24.16
CA THR A 238 20.66 1.27 24.40
C THR A 238 20.67 0.22 23.28
N LEU A 239 19.82 0.37 22.26
CA LEU A 239 19.67 -0.59 21.17
C LEU A 239 20.68 -0.35 20.03
N ASP A 240 20.81 -1.36 19.15
CA ASP A 240 21.59 -1.22 17.92
C ASP A 240 20.99 -0.13 17.00
N PRO A 241 21.79 0.53 16.14
CA PRO A 241 21.33 1.68 15.33
C PRO A 241 20.13 1.39 14.43
N GLN A 242 20.07 0.20 13.81
CA GLN A 242 18.94 -0.19 12.95
C GLN A 242 17.66 -0.44 13.75
N GLN A 243 17.77 -1.02 14.96
CA GLN A 243 16.63 -1.23 15.85
C GLN A 243 16.16 0.10 16.44
N THR A 244 17.09 0.96 16.85
CA THR A 244 16.83 2.31 17.34
C THR A 244 16.00 3.11 16.34
N GLN A 245 16.39 3.11 15.06
CA GLN A 245 15.65 3.82 14.02
C GLN A 245 14.21 3.30 13.86
N ARG A 246 14.02 1.98 13.88
CA ARG A 246 12.70 1.35 13.74
C ARG A 246 11.79 1.65 14.93
N GLU A 247 12.30 1.50 16.15
CA GLU A 247 11.55 1.75 17.39
C GLU A 247 11.23 3.25 17.54
N SER A 248 12.15 4.13 17.15
CA SER A 248 11.92 5.58 17.14
C SER A 248 10.77 5.98 16.20
N LEU A 249 10.74 5.43 14.98
CA LEU A 249 9.65 5.67 14.02
C LEU A 249 8.31 5.15 14.56
N TYR A 250 8.31 3.95 15.16
CA TYR A 250 7.11 3.38 15.77
C TYR A 250 6.55 4.27 16.89
N LEU A 251 7.41 4.79 17.77
CA LEU A 251 6.98 5.71 18.83
C LEU A 251 6.46 7.05 18.29
N GLU A 252 7.06 7.57 17.22
CA GLU A 252 6.59 8.79 16.56
C GLU A 252 5.18 8.60 15.99
N GLU A 253 4.91 7.48 15.30
CA GLU A 253 3.57 7.14 14.82
C GLU A 253 2.54 7.04 15.96
N LYS A 254 2.96 6.46 17.10
CA LYS A 254 2.10 6.35 18.29
C LYS A 254 1.81 7.72 18.91
N LEU A 255 2.79 8.61 19.01
CA LEU A 255 2.60 9.98 19.49
C LEU A 255 1.65 10.78 18.57
N ILE A 256 1.79 10.62 17.25
CA ILE A 256 0.86 11.21 16.27
C ILE A 256 -0.55 10.67 16.49
N SER A 257 -0.71 9.35 16.66
CA SER A 257 -2.01 8.73 16.94
C SER A 257 -2.65 9.30 18.22
N LEU A 258 -1.86 9.47 19.29
CA LEU A 258 -2.33 10.06 20.55
C LEU A 258 -2.83 11.50 20.37
N LYS A 259 -2.14 12.33 19.58
CA LYS A 259 -2.62 13.70 19.26
C LYS A 259 -3.99 13.68 18.59
N TYR A 260 -4.18 12.78 17.61
CA TYR A 260 -5.47 12.65 16.93
C TYR A 260 -6.57 12.16 17.88
N GLN A 261 -6.27 11.19 18.75
CA GLN A 261 -7.20 10.71 19.77
C GLN A 261 -7.59 11.85 20.72
N LEU A 262 -6.63 12.64 21.21
CA LEU A 262 -6.87 13.77 22.10
C LEU A 262 -7.78 14.83 21.46
N ALA A 263 -7.50 15.19 20.20
CA ALA A 263 -8.33 16.14 19.45
C ALA A 263 -9.74 15.61 19.18
N ALA A 264 -9.90 14.29 18.96
CA ALA A 264 -11.20 13.65 18.81
C ALA A 264 -11.98 13.64 20.13
N SER A 265 -11.34 13.29 21.25
CA SER A 265 -11.93 13.33 22.59
C SER A 265 -12.39 14.74 22.97
N LYS A 266 -11.58 15.77 22.72
CA LYS A 266 -11.97 17.18 22.93
C LYS A 266 -13.27 17.52 22.20
N ARG A 267 -13.34 17.20 20.91
CA ARG A 267 -14.52 17.47 20.08
C ARG A 267 -15.75 16.73 20.62
N LYS A 268 -15.61 15.46 21.00
CA LYS A 268 -16.70 14.65 21.55
C LYS A 268 -17.23 15.23 22.86
N TYR A 269 -16.35 15.61 23.80
CA TYR A 269 -16.77 16.22 25.07
C TYR A 269 -17.49 17.55 24.88
N LEU A 270 -16.92 18.47 24.09
CA LEU A 270 -17.54 19.76 23.84
C LEU A 270 -18.90 19.64 23.15
N PHE A 271 -19.06 18.65 22.26
CA PHE A 271 -20.33 18.37 21.62
C PHE A 271 -21.41 17.87 22.60
N GLU A 272 -21.07 16.94 23.48
CA GLU A 272 -22.01 16.46 24.51
C GLU A 272 -22.36 17.55 25.52
N ILE A 273 -21.39 18.36 25.95
CA ILE A 273 -21.62 19.51 26.85
C ILE A 273 -22.62 20.49 26.21
N LYS A 274 -22.43 20.83 24.94
CA LYS A 274 -23.36 21.73 24.22
C LYS A 274 -24.78 21.18 24.15
N LYS A 275 -24.96 19.85 24.03
CA LYS A 275 -26.29 19.23 24.07
C LYS A 275 -26.94 19.37 25.45
N ILE A 276 -26.16 19.17 26.52
CA ILE A 276 -26.65 19.30 27.90
C ILE A 276 -27.02 20.76 28.20
N GLU A 277 -26.18 21.72 27.79
CA GLU A 277 -26.46 23.16 27.90
C GLU A 277 -27.78 23.53 27.22
N HIS A 278 -27.99 23.07 25.99
CA HIS A 278 -29.27 23.28 25.30
C HIS A 278 -30.45 22.66 26.06
N LYS A 279 -30.29 21.45 26.62
CA LYS A 279 -31.33 20.83 27.43
C LYS A 279 -31.62 21.63 28.70
N PHE A 280 -30.61 22.22 29.36
CA PHE A 280 -30.84 23.11 30.50
C PHE A 280 -31.55 24.40 30.12
N GLN A 281 -31.28 24.96 28.94
CA GLN A 281 -32.05 26.11 28.42
C GLN A 281 -33.54 25.75 28.31
N VAL A 282 -33.86 24.63 27.65
CA VAL A 282 -35.24 24.15 27.52
C VAL A 282 -35.89 23.88 28.88
N ILE A 283 -35.17 23.27 29.83
CA ILE A 283 -35.70 23.01 31.18
C ILE A 283 -35.98 24.34 31.91
N ASN A 284 -35.11 25.34 31.80
CA ASN A 284 -35.32 26.65 32.42
C ASN A 284 -36.55 27.36 31.82
N GLU A 285 -36.72 27.31 30.50
CA GLU A 285 -37.93 27.85 29.84
C GLU A 285 -39.21 27.18 30.38
N ILE A 286 -39.18 25.85 30.60
CA ILE A 286 -40.32 25.13 31.19
C ILE A 286 -40.60 25.59 32.62
N ILE A 287 -39.56 25.84 33.43
CA ILE A 287 -39.73 26.36 34.80
C ILE A 287 -40.32 27.77 34.78
N GLU A 288 -39.84 28.65 33.91
CA GLU A 288 -40.35 30.01 33.76
C GLU A 288 -41.84 30.01 33.37
N GLN A 289 -42.25 29.08 32.51
CA GLN A 289 -43.65 28.91 32.09
C GLN A 289 -44.51 28.20 33.15
N ASN A 290 -43.92 27.41 34.04
CA ASN A 290 -44.61 26.62 35.07
C ASN A 290 -43.96 26.75 36.44
N GLN A 291 -44.44 27.72 37.23
CA GLN A 291 -43.94 28.00 38.58
C GLN A 291 -43.98 26.80 39.54
N LYS A 292 -44.77 25.74 39.25
CA LYS A 292 -44.76 24.51 40.06
C LYS A 292 -43.40 23.79 40.10
N TYR A 293 -42.52 24.05 39.12
CA TYR A 293 -41.18 23.44 39.05
C TYR A 293 -40.07 24.32 39.65
N LEU A 294 -40.40 25.45 40.26
CA LEU A 294 -39.41 26.40 40.80
C LEU A 294 -38.49 25.76 41.86
N ASN A 295 -38.98 24.75 42.58
CA ASN A 295 -38.22 23.96 43.54
C ASN A 295 -37.03 23.20 42.91
N TYR A 296 -37.06 22.90 41.61
CA TYR A 296 -35.97 22.22 40.90
C TYR A 296 -34.90 23.18 40.35
N GLN A 297 -35.12 24.49 40.42
CA GLN A 297 -34.19 25.50 39.88
C GLN A 297 -32.82 25.44 40.57
N GLN A 298 -32.79 25.17 41.89
CA GLN A 298 -31.55 24.98 42.62
C GLN A 298 -30.76 23.75 42.14
N GLN A 299 -31.44 22.65 41.81
CA GLN A 299 -30.79 21.45 41.28
C GLN A 299 -30.15 21.71 39.92
N ILE A 300 -30.85 22.42 39.02
CA ILE A 300 -30.30 22.81 37.71
C ILE A 300 -29.07 23.72 37.87
N HIS A 301 -29.12 24.65 38.82
CA HIS A 301 -27.98 25.52 39.12
C HIS A 301 -26.76 24.69 39.57
N ILE A 302 -26.96 23.72 40.47
CA ILE A 302 -25.91 22.79 40.91
C ILE A 302 -25.33 21.99 39.74
N LEU A 303 -26.19 21.45 38.87
CA LEU A 303 -25.75 20.69 37.70
C LEU A 303 -24.97 21.55 36.70
N THR A 304 -25.39 22.80 36.51
CA THR A 304 -24.71 23.78 35.65
C THR A 304 -23.31 24.09 36.20
N GLN A 305 -23.18 24.31 37.51
CA GLN A 305 -21.87 24.49 38.16
C GLN A 305 -20.97 23.26 38.00
N ARG A 306 -21.51 22.05 38.17
CA ARG A 306 -20.76 20.79 37.95
C ARG A 306 -20.25 20.69 36.52
N MET A 307 -21.11 20.96 35.54
CA MET A 307 -20.75 20.93 34.13
C MET A 307 -19.65 21.95 33.80
N SER A 308 -19.75 23.17 34.33
CA SER A 308 -18.70 24.19 34.17
C SER A 308 -17.34 23.72 34.71
N LYS A 309 -17.31 23.06 35.88
CA LYS A 309 -16.08 22.47 36.43
C LYS A 309 -15.50 21.39 35.51
N ILE A 310 -16.34 20.52 34.95
CA ILE A 310 -15.91 19.49 33.98
C ILE A 310 -15.29 20.15 32.75
N VAL A 311 -15.94 21.19 32.19
CA VAL A 311 -15.40 21.94 31.03
C VAL A 311 -14.01 22.48 31.34
N THR A 312 -13.83 23.16 32.47
CA THR A 312 -12.53 23.72 32.86
C THR A 312 -11.49 22.63 33.00
N ARG A 313 -11.82 21.51 33.66
CA ARG A 313 -10.91 20.39 33.86
C ARG A 313 -10.54 19.70 32.54
N VAL A 314 -11.50 19.49 31.62
CA VAL A 314 -11.25 18.98 30.26
C VAL A 314 -10.20 19.84 29.54
N HIS A 315 -10.34 21.17 29.59
CA HIS A 315 -9.38 22.07 28.95
C HIS A 315 -7.99 21.95 29.57
N GLN A 316 -7.90 21.97 30.90
CA GLN A 316 -6.64 21.82 31.63
C GLN A 316 -5.95 20.49 31.34
N ASN A 317 -6.70 19.38 31.37
CA ASN A 317 -6.18 18.04 31.13
C ASN A 317 -5.69 17.90 29.69
N ILE A 318 -6.45 18.41 28.71
CA ILE A 318 -6.02 18.39 27.31
C ILE A 318 -4.75 19.21 27.10
N GLU A 319 -4.66 20.41 27.68
CA GLU A 319 -3.46 21.24 27.59
C GLU A 319 -2.25 20.55 28.23
N CYS A 320 -2.41 19.96 29.40
CA CYS A 320 -1.37 19.17 30.08
C CYS A 320 -0.87 18.01 29.22
N ILE A 321 -1.78 17.21 28.65
CA ILE A 321 -1.43 16.08 27.79
C ILE A 321 -0.74 16.57 26.50
N PHE A 322 -1.23 17.65 25.87
CA PHE A 322 -0.57 18.24 24.69
C PHE A 322 0.85 18.73 24.99
N GLN A 323 1.07 19.36 26.15
CA GLN A 323 2.40 19.77 26.58
C GLN A 323 3.33 18.57 26.72
N LYS A 324 2.86 17.50 27.36
CA LYS A 324 3.65 16.26 27.55
C LYS A 324 3.96 15.55 26.23
N ILE A 325 3.03 15.49 25.30
CA ILE A 325 3.29 15.01 23.94
C ILE A 325 4.35 15.89 23.26
N SER A 326 4.23 17.22 23.36
CA SER A 326 5.15 18.15 22.73
C SER A 326 6.57 18.07 23.32
N THR A 327 6.71 17.74 24.60
CA THR A 327 8.04 17.51 25.21
C THR A 327 8.66 16.21 24.72
N LEU A 328 7.85 15.17 24.48
CA LEU A 328 8.34 13.91 23.92
C LEU A 328 8.72 14.05 22.45
N ASP A 329 8.01 14.84 21.66
CA ASP A 329 8.36 15.09 20.25
C ASP A 329 9.66 15.88 20.05
N LYS A 330 10.04 16.74 21.01
CA LYS A 330 11.21 17.64 20.89
C LYS A 330 12.52 17.01 21.35
N ARG A 331 12.47 15.88 22.03
CA ARG A 331 13.62 15.07 22.42
C ARG A 331 13.85 13.98 21.40
#